data_AF-A0A7X1NVN1-F1
#
_entry.id   AF-A0A7X1NVN1-F1
#
_cell.length_a   1.000
_cell.length_b   1.000
_cell.length_c   1.000
_cell.angle_alpha   90.00
_cell.angle_beta   90.00
_cell.angle_gamma   90.00
#
_symmetry.space_group_name_H-M   'P 1'
#
loop_
_entity.id
_entity.type
_entity.pdbx_description
1 polymer ?
#
loop_
_entity_poly.entity_id
_entity_poly.type
_entity_poly.pdbx_seq_one_letter_code
_entity_poly.pdbx_strand_id
1 'polypeptide(L)'
;MTGEVRRPLLNIPGDEAGRGLRVDLLTDGRVRVRVLPAGPDLWAGTLEEAAALAGMLPGVSPAALEQLAWELDLMALRGGDG
;
A
#
# COMPACT_ATOMS: atom_id res chain seq x y z
N MET A 1 10.68 -14.02 -2.23
CA MET A 1 11.46 -13.17 -3.16
C MET A 1 11.51 -11.77 -2.57
N THR A 2 12.68 -11.23 -2.23
CA THR A 2 12.84 -9.86 -1.73
C THR A 2 13.27 -8.97 -2.89
N GLY A 3 12.31 -8.38 -3.60
CA GLY A 3 12.60 -7.41 -4.65
C GLY A 3 13.16 -6.11 -4.08
N GLU A 4 14.10 -5.49 -4.79
CA GLU A 4 14.67 -4.20 -4.41
C GLU A 4 13.61 -3.10 -4.56
N VAL A 5 13.53 -2.20 -3.57
CA VAL A 5 12.59 -1.06 -3.61
C VAL A 5 13.16 0.00 -4.54
N ARG A 6 12.41 0.32 -5.61
CA ARG A 6 12.73 1.46 -6.49
C ARG A 6 12.41 2.77 -5.79
N ARG A 7 11.23 2.88 -5.18
CA ARG A 7 10.84 4.03 -4.35
C ARG A 7 9.66 3.69 -3.42
N PRO A 8 9.56 4.33 -2.25
CA PRO A 8 8.32 4.34 -1.49
C PRO A 8 7.23 5.10 -2.27
N LEU A 9 5.99 4.63 -2.17
CA LEU A 9 4.82 5.32 -2.71
C LEU A 9 3.99 5.94 -1.58
N LEU A 10 3.62 5.13 -0.57
CA LEU A 10 2.76 5.56 0.53
C LEU A 10 3.30 5.07 1.87
N ASN A 11 3.13 5.90 2.90
CA ASN A 11 3.40 5.55 4.29
C ASN A 11 2.24 6.06 5.14
N ILE A 12 1.32 5.16 5.45
CA ILE A 12 0.09 5.43 6.18
C ILE A 12 0.31 4.96 7.62
N PRO A 13 0.39 5.86 8.61
CA PRO A 13 0.57 5.48 10.00
C PRO A 13 -0.67 4.72 10.51
N GLY A 14 -0.44 3.85 11.49
CA GLY A 14 -1.53 3.24 12.24
C GLY A 14 -2.12 4.22 13.27
N ASP A 15 -3.21 3.82 13.88
CA ASP A 15 -3.91 4.55 14.94
C ASP A 15 -4.19 3.62 16.14
N GLU A 16 -4.98 4.09 17.11
CA GLU A 16 -5.37 3.28 18.27
C GLU A 16 -6.21 2.05 17.89
N ALA A 17 -6.86 2.07 16.73
CA ALA A 17 -7.73 1.00 16.24
C ALA A 17 -6.97 -0.07 15.46
N GLY A 18 -5.73 0.20 15.01
CA GLY A 18 -4.94 -0.80 14.32
C GLY A 18 -3.66 -0.32 13.67
N ARG A 19 -3.08 -1.21 12.87
CA ARG A 19 -1.76 -1.04 12.26
C ARG A 19 -1.84 -0.23 10.97
N GLY A 20 -0.76 0.50 10.69
CA GLY A 20 -0.58 1.26 9.46
C GLY A 20 -0.09 0.41 8.29
N LEU A 21 0.09 1.04 7.14
CA LEU A 21 0.53 0.43 5.90
C LEU A 21 1.68 1.20 5.28
N ARG A 22 2.56 0.46 4.60
CA ARG A 22 3.52 1.01 3.68
C ARG A 22 3.34 0.36 2.32
N VAL A 23 3.35 1.19 1.28
CA VAL A 23 3.28 0.76 -0.12
C VAL A 23 4.55 1.21 -0.81
N ASP A 24 5.29 0.28 -1.41
CA ASP A 24 6.53 0.55 -2.14
C ASP A 24 6.40 0.05 -3.60
N LEU A 25 7.01 0.77 -4.54
CA LEU A 25 7.22 0.32 -5.90
C LEU A 25 8.58 -0.40 -5.97
N LEU A 26 8.59 -1.62 -6.49
CA LEU A 26 9.80 -2.41 -6.69
C LEU A 26 10.46 -2.10 -8.04
N THR A 27 11.73 -2.46 -8.17
CA THR A 27 12.51 -2.27 -9.42
C THR A 27 11.97 -3.08 -10.59
N ASP A 28 11.29 -4.19 -10.32
CA ASP A 28 10.64 -5.04 -11.31
C ASP A 28 9.21 -4.59 -11.68
N GLY A 29 8.78 -3.42 -11.18
CA GLY A 29 7.47 -2.84 -11.47
C GLY A 29 6.34 -3.33 -10.58
N ARG A 30 6.56 -4.35 -9.73
CA ARG A 30 5.54 -4.81 -8.78
C ARG A 30 5.38 -3.85 -7.61
N VAL A 31 4.24 -3.95 -6.95
CA VAL A 31 3.92 -3.22 -5.73
C VAL A 31 4.09 -4.13 -4.52
N ARG A 32 4.74 -3.61 -3.47
CA ARG A 32 4.81 -4.26 -2.17
C ARG A 32 3.94 -3.52 -1.16
N VAL A 33 3.07 -4.26 -0.47
CA VAL A 33 2.30 -3.77 0.68
C VAL A 33 2.84 -4.41 1.95
N ARG A 34 3.10 -3.60 2.97
CA ARG A 34 3.60 -4.05 4.28
C ARG A 34 2.77 -3.45 5.41
N VAL A 35 2.45 -4.26 6.42
CA VAL A 35 1.87 -3.75 7.67
C VAL A 35 2.96 -3.20 8.58
N LEU A 36 2.72 -2.02 9.16
CA LEU A 36 3.63 -1.34 10.08
C LEU A 36 3.26 -1.58 11.56
N PRO A 37 4.21 -1.50 12.50
CA PRO A 37 5.66 -1.32 12.29
C PRO A 37 6.35 -2.60 11.80
N ALA A 38 5.71 -3.76 11.99
CA ALA A 38 6.17 -5.05 11.52
C ALA A 38 4.97 -5.91 11.09
N GLY A 39 5.11 -6.57 9.95
CA GLY A 39 4.09 -7.46 9.40
C GLY A 39 4.52 -8.06 8.07
N PRO A 40 3.67 -8.93 7.51
CA PRO A 40 3.98 -9.62 6.27
C PRO A 40 4.06 -8.63 5.11
N ASP A 41 4.94 -8.97 4.16
CA ASP A 41 4.95 -8.35 2.84
C ASP A 41 3.96 -9.10 1.95
N LEU A 42 3.11 -8.35 1.26
CA LEU A 42 2.29 -8.83 0.15
C LEU A 42 2.76 -8.17 -1.13
N TRP A 43 2.69 -8.90 -2.24
CA TRP A 43 3.10 -8.43 -3.56
C TRP A 43 1.89 -8.41 -4.50
N ALA A 44 1.76 -7.32 -5.23
CA ALA A 44 0.73 -7.11 -6.25
C ALA A 44 1.37 -6.69 -7.57
N GLY A 45 0.69 -6.99 -8.68
CA GLY A 45 1.06 -6.50 -9.99
C GLY A 45 0.68 -5.03 -10.18
N THR A 46 -0.38 -4.58 -9.52
CA THR A 46 -0.90 -3.21 -9.63
C THR A 46 -1.20 -2.56 -8.27
N LEU A 47 -1.53 -1.27 -8.27
CA LEU A 47 -1.93 -0.55 -7.05
C LEU A 47 -3.34 -0.93 -6.58
N GLU A 48 -4.23 -1.24 -7.51
CA GLU A 48 -5.59 -1.70 -7.25
C GLU A 48 -5.58 -3.09 -6.58
N GLU A 49 -4.76 -4.01 -7.09
CA GLU A 49 -4.52 -5.30 -6.43
C GLU A 49 -3.90 -5.11 -5.04
N ALA A 50 -2.96 -4.17 -4.89
CA ALA A 50 -2.35 -3.85 -3.61
C ALA A 50 -3.37 -3.38 -2.57
N ALA A 51 -4.35 -2.56 -2.97
CA ALA A 51 -5.45 -2.13 -2.09
C ALA A 51 -6.34 -3.30 -1.66
N ALA A 52 -6.69 -4.18 -2.60
CA ALA A 52 -7.47 -5.39 -2.28
C ALA A 52 -6.71 -6.31 -1.30
N LEU A 53 -5.39 -6.50 -1.52
CA LEU A 53 -4.52 -7.26 -0.61
C LEU A 53 -4.43 -6.63 0.77
N ALA A 54 -4.34 -5.30 0.86
CA ALA A 54 -4.29 -4.58 2.12
C ALA A 54 -5.53 -4.83 2.99
N GLY A 55 -6.72 -4.89 2.38
CA GLY A 55 -7.97 -5.21 3.08
C GLY A 55 -8.05 -6.62 3.67
N MET A 56 -7.19 -7.54 3.20
CA MET A 56 -7.09 -8.91 3.73
C MET A 56 -6.05 -9.04 4.86
N LEU A 57 -5.25 -8.00 5.12
CA LEU A 57 -4.22 -8.04 6.14
C LEU A 57 -4.84 -7.89 7.53
N PRO A 58 -4.58 -8.83 8.46
CA PRO A 58 -5.19 -8.79 9.77
C PRO A 58 -4.70 -7.58 10.57
N GLY A 59 -5.60 -6.91 11.27
CA GLY A 59 -5.26 -5.83 12.20
C GLY A 59 -4.73 -4.55 11.57
N VAL A 60 -4.91 -4.36 10.25
CA VAL A 60 -4.80 -3.03 9.63
C VAL A 60 -5.99 -2.19 10.08
N SER A 61 -5.78 -0.93 10.44
CA SER A 61 -6.90 -0.08 10.86
C SER A 61 -7.84 0.23 9.69
N PRO A 62 -9.16 0.33 9.91
CA PRO A 62 -10.10 0.80 8.89
C PRO A 62 -9.73 2.17 8.34
N ALA A 63 -9.25 3.09 9.20
CA ALA A 63 -8.78 4.42 8.80
C ALA A 63 -7.58 4.35 7.85
N ALA A 64 -6.65 3.40 8.07
CA ALA A 64 -5.52 3.22 7.15
C ALA A 64 -5.97 2.69 5.78
N LEU A 65 -7.00 1.84 5.73
CA LEU A 65 -7.59 1.37 4.46
C LEU A 65 -8.34 2.49 3.73
N GLU A 66 -9.09 3.31 4.45
CA GLU A 66 -9.77 4.48 3.89
C GLU A 66 -8.77 5.50 3.34
N GLN A 67 -7.72 5.80 4.10
CA GLN A 67 -6.65 6.67 3.62
C GLN A 67 -5.93 6.07 2.40
N LEU A 68 -5.71 4.75 2.36
CA LEU A 68 -5.13 4.11 1.19
C LEU A 68 -5.99 4.31 -0.06
N ALA A 69 -7.32 4.13 0.06
CA ALA A 69 -8.23 4.36 -1.05
C ALA A 69 -8.16 5.81 -1.55
N TRP A 70 -8.19 6.78 -0.62
CA TRP A 70 -8.10 8.19 -0.96
C TRP A 70 -6.80 8.57 -1.69
N GLU A 71 -5.67 8.06 -1.22
CA GLU A 71 -4.36 8.30 -1.85
C GLU A 71 -4.29 7.71 -3.26
N LEU A 72 -4.87 6.54 -3.47
CA LEU A 72 -4.94 5.91 -4.80
C LEU A 72 -5.85 6.68 -5.75
N ASP A 73 -7.00 7.16 -5.29
CA ASP A 73 -7.88 8.01 -6.07
C ASP A 73 -7.16 9.30 -6.49
N LEU A 74 -6.41 9.93 -5.58
CA LEU A 74 -5.61 11.12 -5.89
C LEU A 74 -4.54 10.83 -6.96
N MET A 75 -3.91 9.65 -6.93
CA MET A 75 -2.96 9.24 -7.96
C MET A 75 -3.65 9.00 -9.31
N ALA A 76 -4.81 8.34 -9.31
CA ALA A 76 -5.59 8.08 -10.53
C ALA A 76 -6.04 9.38 -11.20
N LEU A 77 -6.45 10.38 -10.42
CA LEU A 77 -6.81 11.71 -10.92
C LEU A 77 -5.64 12.48 -11.56
N ARG A 78 -4.39 12.18 -11.16
CA ARG A 78 -3.18 12.78 -11.76
C ARG A 78 -2.60 11.96 -12.92
N GLY A 79 -3.16 10.79 -13.22
CA GLY A 79 -2.73 9.91 -14.31
C GLY A 79 -3.33 10.24 -15.68
N GLY A 80 -4.07 11.35 -15.80
CA GLY A 80 -4.89 11.69 -16.97
C GLY A 80 -4.22 12.47 -18.11
N ASP A 81 -2.91 12.71 -18.05
CA ASP A 81 -2.18 13.37 -19.15
C ASP A 81 -1.42 12.30 -19.98
N GLY A 82 -2.17 11.51 -20.74
CA GLY A 82 -1.65 10.56 -21.73
C GLY A 82 -1.90 11.05 -23.16
#